data_AF-A0A929E8F8-F1
#
_entry.id   AF-A0A929E8F8-F1
#
_cell.length_a   1.000
_cell.length_b   1.000
_cell.length_c   1.000
_cell.angle_alpha   90.00
_cell.angle_beta   90.00
_cell.angle_gamma   90.00
#
_symmetry.space_group_name_H-M   'P 1'
#
loop_
_entity.id
_entity.type
_entity.pdbx_description
1 polymer ?
#
loop_
_entity_poly.entity_id
_entity_poly.type
_entity_poly.pdbx_seq_one_letter_code
_entity_poly.pdbx_strand_id
1 'polypeptide(L)'
;QVEIGVGVIPAGGGTKELLRRIVNPSVRVKNNPVLPAMEQVFELIGQAKIATSAVEARQFGFLGASDRIVLSRDHLIAEAKKEALHMVNTGYRPPAPEKIYAAGRDTLAALRAGLHMFSKGGYITEYETYIGGKMIAVMTGGEHSKPTWVSEQYILDMEREAFLSLCGEEKTQQRMWHMLQTGKPLRN
;
A
#
# COMPACT_ATOMS: atom_id res chain seq x y z
N GLN A 1 -1.78 -3.74 -7.40
CA GLN A 1 -0.50 -2.99 -7.57
C GLN A 1 0.52 -3.95 -8.16
N VAL A 2 1.11 -3.62 -9.32
CA VAL A 2 1.98 -4.51 -10.13
C VAL A 2 3.44 -4.46 -9.67
N GLU A 3 3.79 -3.51 -8.82
CA GLU A 3 5.13 -3.13 -8.38
C GLU A 3 5.97 -4.31 -7.84
N ILE A 4 5.37 -5.17 -7.00
CA ILE A 4 6.06 -6.32 -6.41
C ILE A 4 6.52 -7.31 -7.49
N GLY A 5 5.74 -7.45 -8.57
CA GLY A 5 6.05 -8.34 -9.69
C GLY A 5 7.27 -7.90 -10.50
N VAL A 6 7.66 -6.61 -10.42
CA VAL A 6 8.87 -6.07 -11.04
C VAL A 6 9.99 -5.80 -10.03
N GLY A 7 9.82 -6.24 -8.78
CA GLY A 7 10.86 -6.20 -7.75
C GLY A 7 10.89 -4.92 -6.90
N VAL A 8 9.82 -4.13 -6.87
CA VAL A 8 9.75 -2.89 -6.06
C VAL A 8 8.48 -2.84 -5.23
N ILE A 9 8.43 -1.96 -4.22
CA ILE A 9 7.19 -1.70 -3.46
C ILE A 9 6.43 -0.50 -4.06
N PRO A 10 5.13 -0.32 -3.77
CA PRO A 10 4.42 0.90 -4.13
C PRO A 10 4.96 2.09 -3.32
N ALA A 11 5.63 3.02 -3.99
CA ALA A 11 6.27 4.18 -3.38
C ALA A 11 5.81 5.54 -3.94
N GLY A 12 4.70 5.55 -4.67
CA GLY A 12 3.98 6.77 -5.06
C GLY A 12 2.95 7.24 -4.03
N GLY A 13 3.13 6.90 -2.74
CA GLY A 13 2.15 7.11 -1.68
C GLY A 13 1.13 5.99 -1.51
N GLY A 14 1.25 4.90 -2.27
CA GLY A 14 0.29 3.79 -2.28
C GLY A 14 0.24 3.02 -0.96
N THR A 15 1.40 2.76 -0.35
CA THR A 15 1.48 2.04 0.94
C THR A 15 0.89 2.92 2.05
N LYS A 16 1.29 4.20 2.09
CA LYS A 16 0.81 5.23 3.01
C LYS A 16 -0.69 5.43 2.90
N GLU A 17 -1.24 5.53 1.69
CA GLU A 17 -2.68 5.71 1.50
C GLU A 17 -3.48 4.51 2.01
N LEU A 18 -2.99 3.28 1.82
CA LEU A 18 -3.64 2.10 2.38
C LEU A 18 -3.58 2.07 3.90
N LEU A 19 -2.44 2.43 4.50
CA LEU A 19 -2.35 2.62 5.96
C LEU A 19 -3.36 3.66 6.45
N ARG A 20 -3.43 4.82 5.79
CA ARG A 20 -4.36 5.90 6.14
C ARG A 20 -5.82 5.47 6.05
N ARG A 21 -6.18 4.63 5.07
CA ARG A 21 -7.57 4.25 4.79
C ARG A 21 -8.03 3.00 5.53
N ILE A 22 -7.13 2.09 5.87
CA ILE A 22 -7.46 0.80 6.50
C ILE A 22 -7.01 0.79 7.96
N VAL A 23 -5.76 1.16 8.23
CA VAL A 23 -5.18 1.06 9.58
C VAL A 23 -5.64 2.19 10.48
N ASN A 24 -5.56 3.45 10.03
CA ASN A 24 -5.94 4.60 10.87
C ASN A 24 -7.37 4.49 11.43
N PRO A 25 -8.42 4.16 10.63
CA PRO A 25 -9.77 3.99 11.17
C PRO A 25 -9.86 2.80 12.13
N SER A 26 -9.17 1.70 11.82
CA SER A 26 -9.16 0.48 12.64
C SER A 26 -8.62 0.74 14.05
N VAL A 27 -7.49 1.44 14.18
CA VAL A 27 -6.86 1.73 15.49
C VAL A 27 -7.58 2.81 16.29
N ARG A 28 -8.45 3.60 15.65
CA ARG A 28 -9.32 4.57 16.33
C ARG A 28 -10.50 3.89 17.03
N VAL A 29 -10.85 2.66 16.63
CA VAL A 29 -11.85 1.85 17.34
C VAL A 29 -11.23 1.34 18.63
N LYS A 30 -11.88 1.65 19.76
CA LYS A 30 -11.41 1.26 21.09
C LYS A 30 -11.21 -0.26 21.18
N ASN A 31 -10.08 -0.69 21.73
CA ASN A 31 -9.69 -2.09 21.94
C ASN A 31 -9.59 -2.94 20.67
N ASN A 32 -9.52 -2.33 19.49
CA ASN A 32 -9.36 -3.07 18.24
C ASN A 32 -7.87 -3.37 17.99
N PRO A 33 -7.47 -4.64 17.81
CA PRO A 33 -6.08 -4.99 17.50
C PRO A 33 -5.67 -4.46 16.12
N VAL A 34 -4.43 -3.96 16.03
CA VAL A 34 -3.91 -3.38 14.77
C VAL A 34 -3.49 -4.45 13.75
N LEU A 35 -3.06 -5.62 14.21
CA LEU A 35 -2.44 -6.65 13.36
C LEU A 35 -3.34 -7.08 12.19
N PRO A 36 -4.65 -7.37 12.35
CA PRO A 36 -5.50 -7.77 11.22
C PRO A 36 -5.59 -6.71 10.12
N ALA A 37 -5.63 -5.42 10.48
CA ALA A 37 -5.65 -4.33 9.50
C ALA A 37 -4.30 -4.20 8.76
N MET A 38 -3.19 -4.45 9.46
CA MET A 38 -1.86 -4.50 8.83
C MET A 38 -1.70 -5.69 7.90
N GLU A 39 -2.18 -6.87 8.31
CA GLU A 39 -2.20 -8.08 7.48
C GLU A 39 -3.03 -7.84 6.21
N GLN A 40 -4.20 -7.21 6.33
CA GLN A 40 -5.02 -6.83 5.18
C GLN A 40 -4.24 -5.93 4.20
N VAL A 41 -3.55 -4.88 4.67
CA VAL A 41 -2.73 -4.02 3.80
C VAL A 41 -1.59 -4.83 3.16
N PHE A 42 -0.94 -5.71 3.93
CA PHE A 42 0.18 -6.53 3.46
C PHE A 42 -0.28 -7.46 2.34
N GLU A 43 -1.45 -8.10 2.48
CA GLU A 43 -2.03 -8.97 1.48
C GLU A 43 -2.47 -8.22 0.22
N LEU A 44 -3.11 -7.05 0.38
CA LEU A 44 -3.54 -6.22 -0.76
C LEU A 44 -2.36 -5.84 -1.65
N ILE A 45 -1.24 -5.42 -1.04
CA ILE A 45 -0.04 -5.03 -1.78
C ILE A 45 0.71 -6.27 -2.26
N GLY A 46 1.03 -7.20 -1.35
CA GLY A 46 1.87 -8.37 -1.61
C GLY A 46 1.28 -9.34 -2.65
N GLN A 47 -0.04 -9.52 -2.65
CA GLN A 47 -0.73 -10.33 -3.67
C GLN A 47 -1.17 -9.52 -4.89
N ALA A 48 -0.77 -8.25 -4.98
CA ALA A 48 -1.10 -7.39 -6.10
C ALA A 48 -2.62 -7.32 -6.39
N LYS A 49 -3.48 -7.37 -5.37
CA LYS A 49 -4.94 -7.49 -5.55
C LYS A 49 -5.48 -6.43 -6.51
N ILE A 50 -6.32 -6.88 -7.45
CA ILE A 50 -6.99 -6.03 -8.44
C ILE A 50 -8.48 -6.06 -8.13
N ALA A 51 -9.07 -4.89 -7.89
CA ALA A 51 -10.51 -4.79 -7.77
C ALA A 51 -11.17 -4.95 -9.14
N THR A 52 -12.11 -5.88 -9.23
CA THR A 52 -12.92 -6.19 -10.41
C THR A 52 -14.22 -5.39 -10.47
N SER A 53 -14.58 -4.71 -9.38
CA SER A 53 -15.72 -3.82 -9.30
C SER A 53 -15.45 -2.63 -8.37
N ALA A 54 -16.25 -1.57 -8.50
CA ALA A 54 -16.18 -0.42 -7.60
C ALA A 54 -16.56 -0.78 -6.15
N VAL A 55 -17.44 -1.78 -5.96
CA VAL A 55 -17.81 -2.29 -4.63
C VAL A 55 -16.62 -2.98 -3.98
N GLU A 56 -15.92 -3.83 -4.72
CA GLU A 56 -14.70 -4.48 -4.24
C GLU A 56 -13.58 -3.46 -4.00
N ALA A 57 -13.44 -2.45 -4.87
CA ALA A 57 -12.48 -1.36 -4.66
C ALA A 57 -12.73 -0.58 -3.35
N ARG A 58 -14.00 -0.43 -2.93
CA ARG A 58 -14.32 0.12 -1.60
C ARG A 58 -13.93 -0.82 -0.46
N GLN A 59 -14.17 -2.12 -0.60
CA GLN A 59 -13.76 -3.12 0.40
C GLN A 59 -12.23 -3.17 0.55
N PHE A 60 -11.49 -2.98 -0.53
CA PHE A 60 -10.03 -2.89 -0.53
C PHE A 60 -9.50 -1.53 -0.06
N GLY A 61 -10.36 -0.55 0.25
CA GLY A 61 -9.95 0.79 0.67
C GLY A 61 -9.38 1.67 -0.45
N PHE A 62 -9.47 1.25 -1.72
CA PHE A 62 -9.07 2.07 -2.87
C PHE A 62 -10.06 3.21 -3.13
N LEU A 63 -11.34 3.00 -2.82
CA LEU A 63 -12.39 4.02 -2.85
C LEU A 63 -12.94 4.26 -1.45
N GLY A 64 -13.20 5.52 -1.11
CA GLY A 64 -13.92 5.92 0.08
C GLY A 64 -15.44 5.77 -0.05
N ALA A 65 -16.14 5.94 1.07
CA ALA A 65 -17.61 5.90 1.10
C ALA A 65 -18.26 7.02 0.26
N SER A 66 -17.61 8.18 0.21
CA SER A 66 -18.08 9.36 -0.53
C SER A 66 -17.69 9.35 -2.01
N ASP A 67 -16.83 8.42 -2.46
CA ASP A 67 -16.42 8.37 -3.85
C ASP A 67 -17.58 7.93 -4.74
N ARG A 68 -17.90 8.77 -5.73
CA ARG A 68 -19.02 8.55 -6.63
C ARG A 68 -18.69 7.50 -7.69
N ILE A 69 -19.61 6.55 -7.89
CA ILE A 69 -19.50 5.52 -8.92
C ILE A 69 -20.28 5.97 -10.15
N VAL A 70 -19.60 6.11 -11.29
CA VAL A 70 -20.22 6.38 -12.59
C VAL A 70 -20.22 5.08 -13.39
N LEU A 71 -21.40 4.53 -13.66
CA LEU A 71 -21.54 3.24 -14.34
C LEU A 71 -21.16 3.32 -15.83
N SER A 72 -21.48 4.44 -16.49
CA SER A 72 -21.12 4.66 -17.90
C SER A 72 -19.73 5.27 -18.02
N ARG A 73 -18.80 4.55 -18.66
CA ARG A 73 -17.44 5.03 -18.94
C ARG A 73 -17.46 6.31 -19.78
N ASP A 74 -18.40 6.43 -20.71
CA ASP A 74 -18.54 7.60 -21.60
C ASP A 74 -18.88 8.88 -20.81
N HIS A 75 -19.53 8.74 -19.66
CA HIS A 75 -19.90 9.86 -18.80
C HIS A 75 -18.85 10.19 -17.73
N LEU A 76 -17.87 9.31 -17.50
CA LEU A 76 -16.94 9.41 -16.37
C LEU A 76 -16.21 10.78 -16.34
N ILE A 77 -15.66 11.21 -17.48
CA ILE A 77 -14.93 12.48 -17.59
C ILE A 77 -15.87 13.68 -17.40
N ALA A 78 -17.07 13.62 -17.99
CA ALA A 78 -18.05 14.69 -17.89
C ALA A 78 -18.53 14.87 -16.43
N GLU A 79 -18.80 13.78 -15.73
CA GLU A 79 -19.20 13.80 -14.33
C GLU A 79 -18.05 14.24 -13.41
N ALA A 80 -16.80 13.80 -13.67
CA ALA A 80 -15.63 14.26 -12.93
C ALA A 80 -15.42 15.77 -13.06
N LYS A 81 -15.62 16.34 -14.27
CA LYS A 81 -15.55 17.79 -14.48
C LYS A 81 -16.63 18.53 -13.70
N LYS A 82 -17.87 18.04 -13.71
CA LYS A 82 -18.98 18.65 -12.95
C LYS A 82 -18.66 18.65 -11.45
N GLU A 83 -18.14 17.54 -10.93
CA GLU A 83 -17.74 17.43 -9.52
C GLU A 83 -16.64 18.44 -9.16
N ALA A 84 -15.58 18.54 -9.98
CA ALA A 84 -14.50 19.50 -9.74
C ALA A 84 -15.01 20.96 -9.73
N LEU A 85 -15.88 21.34 -10.65
CA LEU A 85 -16.52 22.67 -10.66
C LEU A 85 -17.42 22.87 -9.44
N HIS A 86 -18.17 21.83 -9.03
CA HIS A 86 -18.99 21.87 -7.83
C HIS A 86 -18.15 22.08 -6.56
N MET A 87 -17.01 21.40 -6.43
CA MET A 87 -16.07 21.57 -5.32
C MET A 87 -15.53 23.01 -5.26
N VAL A 88 -15.19 23.62 -6.40
CA VAL A 88 -14.76 25.03 -6.46
C VAL A 88 -15.88 25.95 -6.00
N ASN A 89 -17.09 25.78 -6.54
CA ASN A 89 -18.23 26.65 -6.25
C ASN A 89 -18.72 26.54 -4.79
N THR A 90 -18.50 25.41 -4.15
CA THR A 90 -18.83 25.18 -2.73
C THR A 90 -17.67 25.51 -1.79
N GLY A 91 -16.55 26.03 -2.31
CA GLY A 91 -15.44 26.52 -1.51
C GLY A 91 -14.56 25.42 -0.91
N TYR A 92 -14.36 24.32 -1.64
CA TYR A 92 -13.50 23.22 -1.22
C TYR A 92 -12.12 23.71 -0.76
N ARG A 93 -11.67 23.18 0.37
CA ARG A 93 -10.31 23.32 0.87
C ARG A 93 -9.72 21.94 1.11
N PRO A 94 -8.44 21.72 0.75
CA PRO A 94 -7.80 20.44 1.01
C PRO A 94 -7.79 20.15 2.52
N PRO A 95 -8.05 18.90 2.94
CA PRO A 95 -7.95 18.52 4.33
C PRO A 95 -6.50 18.66 4.82
N ALA A 96 -6.33 18.92 6.11
CA ALA A 96 -4.99 18.92 6.71
C ALA A 96 -4.36 17.52 6.59
N PRO A 97 -3.03 17.43 6.36
CA PRO A 97 -2.33 16.15 6.36
C PRO A 97 -2.61 15.36 7.64
N GLU A 98 -3.08 14.14 7.47
CA GLU A 98 -3.38 13.25 8.58
C GLU A 98 -2.11 12.53 9.03
N LYS A 99 -1.90 12.38 10.34
CA LYS A 99 -0.85 11.51 10.85
C LYS A 99 -1.14 10.05 10.50
N ILE A 100 -0.09 9.27 10.28
CA ILE A 100 -0.20 7.84 9.96
C ILE A 100 0.19 7.03 11.20
N TYR A 101 -0.54 5.95 11.46
CA TYR A 101 -0.24 5.06 12.57
C TYR A 101 0.95 4.15 12.23
N ALA A 102 2.05 4.32 12.96
CA ALA A 102 3.18 3.41 12.96
C ALA A 102 3.01 2.38 14.07
N ALA A 103 2.80 1.11 13.70
CA ALA A 103 2.53 0.04 14.67
C ALA A 103 3.78 -0.44 15.43
N GLY A 104 4.98 -0.08 14.97
CA GLY A 104 6.23 -0.34 15.67
C GLY A 104 6.67 -1.80 15.69
N ARG A 105 7.69 -2.08 16.53
CA ARG A 105 8.50 -3.30 16.46
C ARG A 105 7.72 -4.60 16.70
N ASP A 106 6.68 -4.59 17.54
CA ASP A 106 5.96 -5.81 17.90
C ASP A 106 5.12 -6.30 16.71
N THR A 107 4.45 -5.37 16.01
CA THR A 107 3.69 -5.69 14.79
C THR A 107 4.63 -6.03 13.64
N LEU A 108 5.78 -5.34 13.54
CA LEU A 108 6.85 -5.68 12.59
C LEU A 108 7.34 -7.12 12.78
N ALA A 109 7.57 -7.55 14.02
CA ALA A 109 7.99 -8.91 14.32
C ALA A 109 6.92 -9.95 13.93
N ALA A 110 5.65 -9.68 14.24
CA ALA A 110 4.54 -10.55 13.85
C ALA A 110 4.44 -10.73 12.33
N LEU A 111 4.49 -9.63 11.57
CA LEU A 111 4.45 -9.68 10.11
C LEU A 111 5.71 -10.35 9.51
N ARG A 112 6.89 -10.12 10.09
CA ARG A 112 8.14 -10.83 9.70
C ARG A 112 8.00 -12.33 9.93
N ALA A 113 7.37 -12.76 11.02
CA ALA A 113 7.11 -14.18 11.26
C ALA A 113 6.17 -14.78 10.20
N GLY A 114 5.08 -14.08 9.85
CA GLY A 114 4.19 -14.49 8.77
C GLY A 114 4.91 -14.60 7.41
N LEU A 115 5.73 -13.60 7.07
CA LEU A 115 6.56 -13.62 5.86
C LEU A 115 7.55 -14.80 5.86
N HIS A 116 8.16 -15.10 7.00
CA HIS A 116 9.05 -16.25 7.15
C HIS A 116 8.31 -17.57 6.93
N MET A 117 7.07 -17.69 7.43
CA MET A 117 6.23 -18.87 7.19
C MET A 117 5.91 -19.05 5.70
N PHE A 118 5.59 -17.96 4.97
CA PHE A 118 5.39 -18.04 3.51
C PHE A 118 6.65 -18.51 2.78
N SER A 119 7.82 -18.01 3.18
CA SER A 119 9.11 -18.41 2.61
C SER A 119 9.39 -19.89 2.88
N LYS A 120 9.24 -20.35 4.12
CA LYS A 120 9.45 -21.75 4.51
C LYS A 120 8.44 -22.72 3.90
N GLY A 121 7.22 -22.26 3.65
CA GLY A 121 6.21 -23.01 2.92
C GLY A 121 6.43 -23.08 1.41
N GLY A 122 7.46 -22.41 0.87
CA GLY A 122 7.74 -22.37 -0.57
C GLY A 122 6.76 -21.53 -1.39
N TYR A 123 5.93 -20.70 -0.73
CA TYR A 123 4.97 -19.84 -1.40
C TYR A 123 5.63 -18.63 -2.07
N ILE A 124 6.74 -18.14 -1.49
CA ILE A 124 7.50 -17.00 -1.98
C ILE A 124 8.99 -17.34 -2.10
N THR A 125 9.68 -16.72 -3.06
CA THR A 125 11.13 -16.86 -3.22
C THR A 125 11.88 -16.12 -2.11
N GLU A 126 13.18 -16.39 -2.00
CA GLU A 126 14.07 -15.62 -1.11
C GLU A 126 14.03 -14.12 -1.46
N TYR A 127 14.00 -13.78 -2.75
CA TYR A 127 13.96 -12.39 -3.17
C TYR A 127 12.62 -11.70 -2.91
N GLU A 128 11.51 -12.44 -3.05
CA GLU A 128 10.18 -11.95 -2.64
C GLU A 128 10.09 -11.77 -1.12
N THR A 129 10.79 -12.61 -0.35
CA THR A 129 10.96 -12.45 1.11
C THR A 129 11.75 -11.17 1.42
N TYR A 130 12.80 -10.87 0.67
CA TYR A 130 13.57 -9.63 0.83
C TYR A 130 12.71 -8.37 0.55
N ILE A 131 11.99 -8.35 -0.58
CA ILE A 131 11.07 -7.26 -0.93
C ILE A 131 9.96 -7.11 0.12
N GLY A 132 9.34 -8.21 0.54
CA GLY A 132 8.30 -8.22 1.56
C GLY A 132 8.79 -7.67 2.90
N GLY A 133 10.05 -7.96 3.27
CA GLY A 133 10.67 -7.41 4.47
C GLY A 133 10.80 -5.87 4.44
N LYS A 134 11.22 -5.31 3.30
CA LYS A 134 11.25 -3.86 3.07
C LYS A 134 9.85 -3.26 3.17
N MET A 135 8.86 -3.89 2.53
CA MET A 135 7.46 -3.46 2.57
C MET A 135 6.90 -3.41 3.99
N ILE A 136 7.07 -4.48 4.77
CA ILE A 136 6.60 -4.55 6.16
C ILE A 136 7.26 -3.45 7.00
N ALA A 137 8.56 -3.20 6.83
CA ALA A 137 9.25 -2.15 7.56
C ALA A 137 8.65 -0.77 7.31
N VAL A 138 8.29 -0.44 6.05
CA VAL A 138 7.57 0.80 5.71
C VAL A 138 6.19 0.81 6.35
N MET A 139 5.43 -0.28 6.22
CA MET A 139 4.06 -0.38 6.72
C MET A 139 3.95 -0.17 8.23
N THR A 140 4.91 -0.68 9.00
CA THR A 140 4.90 -0.55 10.47
C THR A 140 5.53 0.75 10.97
N GLY A 141 6.05 1.59 10.06
CA GLY A 141 6.82 2.79 10.38
C GLY A 141 8.18 2.49 11.01
N GLY A 142 8.73 1.30 10.78
CA GLY A 142 10.03 0.87 11.29
C GLY A 142 10.00 0.29 12.71
N GLU A 143 11.13 0.40 13.42
CA GLU A 143 11.37 -0.29 14.70
C GLU A 143 11.05 0.56 15.93
N HIS A 144 10.05 1.44 15.84
CA HIS A 144 9.60 2.20 17.01
C HIS A 144 9.30 1.26 18.19
N SER A 145 9.82 1.61 19.37
CA SER A 145 9.68 0.78 20.57
C SER A 145 8.24 0.65 21.06
N LYS A 146 7.39 1.61 20.69
CA LYS A 146 5.96 1.63 20.95
C LYS A 146 5.21 2.15 19.72
N PRO A 147 3.96 1.72 19.49
CA PRO A 147 3.13 2.30 18.44
C PRO A 147 2.94 3.80 18.62
N THR A 148 2.97 4.56 17.52
CA THR A 148 2.90 6.03 17.56
C THR A 148 2.28 6.59 16.28
N TRP A 149 1.85 7.86 16.34
CA TRP A 149 1.35 8.60 15.18
C TRP A 149 2.48 9.44 14.59
N VAL A 150 2.93 9.08 13.38
CA VAL A 150 3.99 9.77 12.65
C VAL A 150 3.41 10.72 11.60
N SER A 151 4.23 11.63 11.06
CA SER A 151 3.80 12.47 9.94
C SER A 151 3.59 11.63 8.68
N GLU A 152 2.75 12.11 7.77
CA GLU A 152 2.62 11.53 6.43
C GLU A 152 3.98 11.45 5.71
N GLN A 153 4.76 12.53 5.78
CA GLN A 153 6.07 12.61 5.15
C GLN A 153 7.04 11.52 5.64
N TYR A 154 6.98 11.13 6.92
CA TYR A 154 7.83 10.07 7.45
C TYR A 154 7.63 8.75 6.71
N ILE A 155 6.38 8.36 6.46
CA ILE A 155 6.09 7.12 5.71
C ILE A 155 6.46 7.28 4.24
N LEU A 156 6.22 8.46 3.63
CA LEU A 156 6.63 8.72 2.24
C LEU A 156 8.16 8.65 2.07
N ASP A 157 8.93 9.12 3.05
CA ASP A 157 10.39 9.01 3.02
C ASP A 157 10.86 7.55 3.14
N MET A 158 10.20 6.76 3.99
CA MET A 158 10.45 5.32 4.09
C MET A 158 10.07 4.58 2.80
N GLU A 159 8.93 4.88 2.18
CA GLU A 159 8.54 4.36 0.87
C GLU A 159 9.61 4.63 -0.19
N ARG A 160 10.06 5.89 -0.27
CA ARG A 160 11.07 6.34 -1.20
C ARG A 160 12.41 5.64 -1.00
N GLU A 161 12.88 5.53 0.24
CA GLU A 161 14.12 4.80 0.55
C GLU A 161 14.01 3.34 0.11
N ALA A 162 12.95 2.65 0.51
CA ALA A 162 12.79 1.24 0.21
C ALA A 162 12.70 0.98 -1.30
N PHE A 163 12.00 1.84 -2.04
CA PHE A 163 11.95 1.78 -3.50
C PHE A 163 13.31 1.99 -4.15
N LEU A 164 14.03 3.06 -3.78
CA LEU A 164 15.34 3.36 -4.36
C LEU A 164 16.37 2.28 -4.03
N SER A 165 16.35 1.76 -2.80
CA SER A 165 17.18 0.61 -2.40
C SER A 165 16.88 -0.60 -3.29
N LEU A 166 15.61 -0.94 -3.51
CA LEU A 166 15.22 -2.07 -4.36
C LEU A 166 15.59 -1.85 -5.84
N CYS A 167 15.52 -0.63 -6.37
CA CYS A 167 16.00 -0.35 -7.73
C CYS A 167 17.50 -0.59 -7.91
N GLY A 168 18.28 -0.51 -6.83
CA GLY A 168 19.71 -0.82 -6.83
C GLY A 168 20.05 -2.31 -6.91
N GLU A 169 19.07 -3.18 -6.68
CA GLU A 169 19.28 -4.63 -6.65
C GLU A 169 19.30 -5.25 -8.04
N GLU A 170 20.28 -6.11 -8.31
CA GLU A 170 20.46 -6.77 -9.60
C GLU A 170 19.21 -7.58 -10.00
N LYS A 171 18.64 -8.33 -9.06
CA LYS A 171 17.43 -9.13 -9.31
C LYS A 171 16.22 -8.26 -9.69
N THR A 172 16.07 -7.08 -9.09
CA THR A 172 15.00 -6.13 -9.47
C THR A 172 15.25 -5.55 -10.86
N GLN A 173 16.49 -5.20 -11.21
CA GLN A 173 16.81 -4.74 -12.56
C GLN A 173 16.53 -5.83 -13.61
N GLN A 174 16.91 -7.08 -13.33
CA GLN A 174 16.58 -8.22 -14.19
C GLN A 174 15.07 -8.40 -14.37
N ARG A 175 14.28 -8.28 -13.29
CA ARG A 175 12.81 -8.37 -13.35
C ARG A 175 12.20 -7.23 -14.18
N MET A 176 12.67 -6.00 -14.00
CA MET A 176 12.24 -4.86 -14.81
C MET A 176 12.57 -5.04 -16.29
N TRP A 177 13.81 -5.42 -16.62
CA TRP A 177 14.22 -5.67 -18.01
C TRP A 177 13.39 -6.77 -18.66
N HIS A 178 13.17 -7.88 -17.95
CA HIS A 178 12.37 -8.98 -18.46
C HIS A 178 10.91 -8.56 -18.72
N MET A 179 10.29 -7.85 -17.76
CA MET A 179 8.94 -7.32 -17.92
C MET A 179 8.81 -6.40 -19.14
N LEU A 180 9.78 -5.48 -19.34
CA LEU A 180 9.78 -4.56 -20.48
C LEU A 180 9.95 -5.29 -21.82
N GLN A 181 10.73 -6.37 -21.88
CA GLN A 181 10.99 -7.12 -23.09
C GLN A 181 9.87 -8.11 -23.44
N THR A 182 9.29 -8.78 -22.44
CA THR A 182 8.39 -9.92 -22.66
C THR A 182 6.94 -9.64 -22.27
N GLY A 183 6.69 -8.58 -21.51
CA GLY A 183 5.40 -8.29 -20.89
C GLY A 183 5.01 -9.28 -19.79
N LYS A 184 5.92 -10.15 -19.34
CA LYS A 184 5.66 -11.18 -18.32
C LYS A 184 6.55 -10.97 -17.09
N PRO A 185 6.08 -11.32 -15.87
CA PRO A 185 6.91 -11.29 -14.67
C PRO A 185 8.05 -12.32 -14.74
N LEU A 186 9.23 -11.93 -14.24
CA LEU A 186 10.34 -12.84 -13.95
C LEU A 186 10.34 -13.19 -12.46
N ARG A 187 10.53 -14.47 -12.12
CA ARG A 187 10.55 -14.96 -10.74
C ARG A 187 11.87 -15.65 -10.42
N ASN A 188 12.85 -14.85 -10.00
CA ASN A 188 14.22 -15.21 -9.59
C ASN A 188 14.51 -14.87 -8.11
#